data_AF-A0AAJ6NRW1-F1
#
_entry.id   AF-A0AAJ6NRW1-F1
#
_cell.length_a   1.000
_cell.length_b   1.000
_cell.length_c   1.000
_cell.angle_alpha   90.00
_cell.angle_beta   90.00
_cell.angle_gamma   90.00
#
_symmetry.space_group_name_H-M   'P 1'
#
loop_
_entity.id
_entity.type
_entity.pdbx_description
1 polymer ?
#
loop_
_entity_poly.entity_id
_entity_poly.type
_entity_poly.pdbx_seq_one_letter_code
_entity_poly.pdbx_strand_id
1 'polypeptide(L)'
;MKWKYLYHGWLIELIPLSQGYVFKCWMLDEQIGISNYHVYPQICDAIRAAKTRAQLESTSLSLTRFLDTSYENHYLSSQEHLALVSSISNFTISASKPKI
;
A
#
# COMPACT_ATOMS: atom_id res chain seq x y z
N MET A 1 -11.98 -9.70 19.33
CA MET A 1 -10.84 -8.82 19.70
C MET A 1 -10.30 -8.21 18.42
N LYS A 2 -10.22 -6.89 18.30
CA LYS A 2 -9.62 -6.23 17.12
C LYS A 2 -8.10 -6.18 17.33
N TRP A 3 -7.35 -6.81 16.44
CA TRP A 3 -5.89 -6.82 16.53
C TRP A 3 -5.36 -5.63 15.73
N LYS A 4 -4.90 -4.60 16.43
CA LYS A 4 -4.30 -3.41 15.85
C LYS A 4 -2.83 -3.33 16.24
N TYR A 5 -1.95 -3.08 15.28
CA TYR A 5 -0.53 -2.87 15.56
C TYR A 5 0.12 -1.90 14.58
N LEU A 6 1.18 -1.23 15.03
CA LEU A 6 1.96 -0.31 14.23
C LEU A 6 3.04 -1.03 13.43
N TYR A 7 3.23 -0.62 12.18
CA TYR A 7 4.23 -1.17 11.27
C TYR A 7 4.74 -0.07 10.33
N HIS A 8 5.96 0.43 10.54
CA HIS A 8 6.61 1.45 9.70
C HIS A 8 5.72 2.67 9.37
N GLY A 9 5.05 3.25 10.37
CA GLY A 9 4.16 4.40 10.18
C GLY A 9 2.72 4.05 9.78
N TRP A 10 2.43 2.77 9.55
CA TRP A 10 1.08 2.27 9.28
C TRP A 10 0.47 1.66 10.52
N LEU A 11 -0.83 1.89 10.72
CA LEU A 11 -1.68 1.14 11.62
C LEU A 11 -2.36 0.02 10.83
N ILE A 12 -2.09 -1.23 11.22
CA ILE A 12 -2.68 -2.42 10.62
C ILE A 12 -3.76 -2.95 11.57
N GLU A 13 -5.01 -3.01 11.10
CA GLU A 13 -6.14 -3.67 11.78
C GLU A 13 -6.47 -4.98 11.07
N LEU A 14 -6.46 -6.08 11.80
CA LEU A 14 -7.00 -7.36 11.34
C LEU A 14 -8.45 -7.51 11.80
N ILE A 15 -9.31 -7.93 10.87
CA ILE A 15 -10.73 -8.11 11.09
C ILE A 15 -11.03 -9.61 10.88
N PRO A 16 -11.42 -10.34 11.95
CA PRO A 16 -11.81 -11.73 11.82
C PRO A 16 -13.17 -11.84 11.12
N LEU A 17 -13.31 -12.85 10.26
CA LEU A 17 -14.52 -13.25 9.55
C LEU A 17 -14.77 -14.75 9.77
N SER A 18 -15.95 -15.25 9.39
CA SER A 18 -16.31 -16.67 9.52
C SER A 18 -15.37 -17.62 8.76
N GLN A 19 -14.73 -17.14 7.69
CA GLN A 19 -13.88 -17.94 6.80
C GLN A 19 -12.38 -17.59 6.91
N GLY A 20 -11.99 -16.70 7.83
CA GLY A 20 -10.60 -16.26 7.96
C GLY A 20 -10.46 -14.82 8.44
N TYR A 21 -9.54 -14.08 7.84
CA TYR A 21 -9.16 -12.73 8.26
C TYR A 21 -9.02 -11.80 7.06
N VAL A 22 -9.50 -10.57 7.20
CA VAL A 22 -9.17 -9.46 6.29
C VAL A 22 -8.37 -8.41 7.04
N PHE A 23 -7.78 -7.45 6.33
CA PHE A 23 -7.04 -6.36 6.95
C PHE A 23 -7.40 -5.00 6.39
N LYS A 24 -7.19 -3.99 7.21
CA LYS A 24 -7.17 -2.58 6.84
C LYS A 24 -5.84 -1.98 7.30
N CYS A 25 -5.23 -1.16 6.45
CA CYS A 25 -4.02 -0.42 6.75
C CYS A 25 -4.28 1.06 6.54
N TRP A 26 -3.83 1.92 7.46
CA TRP A 26 -3.82 3.37 7.23
C TRP A 26 -2.62 4.02 7.88
N MET A 27 -2.14 5.13 7.31
CA MET A 27 -1.14 5.95 7.97
C MET A 27 -1.76 6.69 9.16
N LEU A 28 -0.96 7.06 10.15
CA LEU A 28 -1.42 7.70 11.39
C LEU A 28 -2.09 9.07 11.18
N ASP A 29 -1.82 9.72 10.04
CA ASP A 29 -2.48 10.95 9.60
C ASP A 29 -3.82 10.71 8.89
N GLU A 30 -4.24 9.45 8.75
CA GLU A 30 -5.45 8.97 8.07
C GLU A 30 -5.59 9.40 6.60
N GLN A 31 -4.52 9.95 5.99
CA GLN A 31 -4.57 10.43 4.60
C GLN A 31 -4.59 9.30 3.58
N ILE A 32 -4.04 8.13 3.94
CA ILE A 32 -4.02 6.96 3.07
C ILE A 32 -4.64 5.79 3.83
N GLY A 33 -5.82 5.37 3.39
CA GLY A 33 -6.56 4.22 3.90
C GLY A 33 -6.69 3.13 2.84
N ILE A 34 -6.32 1.90 3.19
CA ILE A 34 -6.29 0.76 2.27
C ILE A 34 -7.03 -0.39 2.93
N SER A 35 -8.05 -0.90 2.25
CA SER A 35 -8.75 -2.12 2.63
C SER A 35 -8.49 -3.22 1.61
N ASN A 36 -8.16 -4.41 2.10
CA ASN A 36 -8.16 -5.61 1.27
C ASN A 36 -9.43 -6.40 1.52
N TYR A 37 -10.12 -6.79 0.44
CA TYR A 37 -11.34 -7.59 0.50
C TYR A 37 -11.07 -9.10 0.38
N HIS A 38 -9.81 -9.50 0.16
CA HIS A 38 -9.42 -10.90 0.14
C HIS A 38 -9.40 -11.50 1.55
N VAL A 39 -10.07 -12.64 1.72
CA VAL A 39 -10.14 -13.38 2.99
C VAL A 39 -8.99 -14.36 3.06
N TYR A 40 -8.07 -14.13 4.00
CA TYR A 40 -6.95 -15.01 4.27
C TYR A 40 -7.34 -16.06 5.30
N PRO A 41 -7.16 -17.38 5.05
CA PRO A 41 -7.56 -18.42 5.99
C PRO A 41 -6.83 -18.33 7.34
N GLN A 42 -5.54 -17.96 7.33
CA GLN A 42 -4.73 -17.86 8.54
C GLN A 42 -4.38 -16.41 8.89
N ILE A 43 -4.27 -16.14 10.19
CA ILE A 43 -3.90 -14.81 10.70
C ILE A 43 -2.50 -14.38 10.23
N CYS A 44 -1.55 -15.33 10.16
CA CYS A 44 -0.19 -15.07 9.69
C CYS A 44 -0.16 -14.64 8.22
N ASP A 45 -1.04 -15.19 7.37
CA ASP A 45 -1.18 -14.80 5.97
C ASP A 45 -1.74 -13.39 5.84
N ALA A 46 -2.79 -13.07 6.61
CA ALA A 46 -3.36 -11.72 6.65
C ALA A 46 -2.32 -10.67 7.11
N ILE A 47 -1.54 -11.00 8.14
CA ILE A 47 -0.44 -10.14 8.64
C ILE A 47 0.60 -9.91 7.57
N ARG A 48 1.07 -10.99 6.93
CA ARG A 48 2.08 -10.91 5.87
C ARG A 48 1.59 -10.06 4.71
N ALA A 49 0.37 -10.29 4.25
CA ALA A 49 -0.22 -9.52 3.18
C ALA A 49 -0.40 -8.03 3.54
N ALA A 50 -0.83 -7.74 4.77
CA ALA A 50 -0.96 -6.37 5.26
C ALA A 50 0.38 -5.62 5.27
N LYS A 51 1.46 -6.28 5.73
CA LYS A 51 2.81 -5.72 5.73
C LYS A 51 3.32 -5.47 4.32
N THR A 52 3.18 -6.44 3.43
CA THR A 52 3.55 -6.28 2.02
C THR A 52 2.80 -5.13 1.38
N ARG A 53 1.50 -4.99 1.66
CA ARG A 53 0.69 -3.87 1.14
C ARG A 53 1.19 -2.51 1.66
N ALA A 54 1.45 -2.40 2.96
CA ALA A 54 1.99 -1.18 3.56
C ALA A 54 3.36 -0.79 2.98
N GLN A 55 4.24 -1.76 2.75
CA GLN A 55 5.56 -1.53 2.13
C GLN A 55 5.43 -1.04 0.68
N LEU A 56 4.57 -1.70 -0.11
CA LEU A 56 4.34 -1.34 -1.51
C LEU A 56 3.85 0.10 -1.63
N GLU A 57 2.93 0.50 -0.75
CA GLU A 57 2.31 1.83 -0.78
C GLU A 57 3.27 2.91 -0.27
N SER A 58 4.08 2.60 0.74
CA SER A 58 5.17 3.47 1.17
C SER A 58 6.19 3.69 0.06
N THR A 59 6.49 2.63 -0.70
CA THR A 59 7.43 2.69 -1.83
C THR A 59 6.87 3.54 -2.97
N SER A 60 5.61 3.28 -3.34
CA SER A 60 4.87 4.06 -4.34
C SER A 60 4.89 5.55 -4.00
N LEU A 61 4.49 5.91 -2.77
CA LEU A 61 4.47 7.28 -2.29
C LEU A 61 5.86 7.94 -2.32
N SER A 62 6.90 7.21 -1.91
CA SER A 62 8.27 7.72 -1.89
C SER A 62 8.79 8.00 -3.30
N LEU A 63 8.51 7.09 -4.25
CA LEU A 63 8.88 7.26 -5.65
C LEU A 63 8.13 8.42 -6.29
N THR A 64 6.82 8.55 -6.06
CA THR A 64 6.03 9.68 -6.55
C THR A 64 6.58 11.02 -6.04
N ARG A 65 6.84 11.14 -4.73
CA ARG A 65 7.43 12.35 -4.15
C ARG A 65 8.81 12.68 -4.71
N PHE A 66 9.64 11.67 -4.96
CA PHE A 66 10.93 11.84 -5.60
C PHE A 66 10.78 12.37 -7.04
N LEU A 67 9.82 11.84 -7.80
CA LEU A 67 9.52 12.32 -9.15
C LEU A 67 9.01 13.76 -9.14
N ASP A 68 8.11 14.10 -8.21
CA ASP A 68 7.58 15.47 -8.07
C ASP A 68 8.72 16.45 -7.80
N THR A 69 9.62 16.10 -6.88
CA THR A 69 10.82 16.91 -6.59
C THR A 69 11.75 17.00 -7.81
N SER A 70 11.92 15.92 -8.58
CA SER A 70 12.78 15.91 -9.77
C SER A 70 12.21 16.73 -10.93
N TYR A 71 10.88 16.74 -11.06
CA TYR A 71 10.15 17.56 -12.02
C TYR A 71 10.26 19.04 -11.70
N GLU A 72 10.06 19.43 -10.43
CA GLU A 72 10.26 20.82 -9.97
C GLU A 72 11.71 21.30 -10.18
N ASN A 73 12.68 20.41 -10.04
CA ASN A 73 14.10 20.68 -10.29
C ASN A 73 14.52 20.53 -11.76
N HIS A 74 13.56 20.48 -12.69
CA HIS A 74 13.74 20.54 -14.16
C HIS A 74 14.52 19.36 -14.78
N TYR A 75 14.64 18.22 -14.11
CA TYR A 75 15.31 17.04 -14.66
C TYR A 75 14.41 16.16 -15.55
N LEU A 76 13.11 16.43 -15.55
CA LEU A 76 12.09 15.69 -16.31
C LEU A 76 11.17 16.66 -17.04
N SER A 77 10.78 16.33 -18.27
CA SER A 77 9.64 16.95 -18.93
C SER A 77 8.31 16.53 -18.26
N SER A 78 7.25 17.29 -18.50
CA SER A 78 5.90 16.95 -17.99
C SER A 78 5.41 15.60 -18.48
N GLN A 79 5.75 15.23 -19.73
CA GLN A 79 5.37 13.94 -20.30
C GLN A 79 6.12 12.78 -19.65
N GLU A 80 7.41 12.93 -19.37
CA GLU A 80 8.21 11.91 -18.68
C GLU A 80 7.73 11.71 -17.24
N HIS A 81 7.46 12.82 -16.53
CA HIS A 81 6.90 12.77 -15.18
C HIS A 81 5.57 12.01 -15.14
N LEU A 82 4.61 12.36 -16.00
CA LEU A 82 3.30 11.68 -16.07
C LEU A 82 3.43 10.20 -16.42
N ALA A 83 4.33 9.85 -17.36
CA ALA A 83 4.58 8.47 -17.74
C ALA A 83 5.15 7.65 -16.57
N LEU A 84 6.09 8.22 -15.80
CA LEU A 84 6.70 7.56 -14.65
C LEU A 84 5.72 7.39 -13.49
N VAL A 85 4.93 8.42 -13.16
CA VAL A 85 3.86 8.33 -12.15
C VAL A 85 2.84 7.25 -12.53
N SER A 86 2.42 7.21 -13.79
CA SER A 86 1.51 6.18 -14.30
C SER A 86 2.11 4.78 -14.20
N SER A 87 3.40 4.64 -14.51
CA SER A 87 4.13 3.37 -14.38
C SER A 87 4.15 2.85 -12.94
N ILE A 88 4.44 3.73 -11.96
CA ILE A 88 4.44 3.39 -10.53
C ILE A 88 3.05 2.96 -10.08
N SER A 89 2.02 3.71 -10.46
CA SER A 89 0.63 3.39 -10.12
C SER A 89 0.20 2.03 -10.68
N ASN A 90 0.47 1.78 -11.97
CA ASN A 90 0.17 0.52 -12.63
C ASN A 90 0.89 -0.66 -11.99
N PHE A 91 2.18 -0.51 -11.66
CA PHE A 91 2.94 -1.53 -10.94
C PHE A 91 2.33 -1.80 -9.57
N THR A 92 2.00 -0.75 -8.81
CA THR A 92 1.40 -0.85 -7.48
C THR A 92 0.07 -1.59 -7.51
N ILE A 93 -0.80 -1.28 -8.48
CA ILE A 93 -2.07 -1.98 -8.69
C ILE A 93 -1.80 -3.45 -9.04
N SER A 94 -0.88 -3.73 -9.95
CA SER A 94 -0.57 -5.10 -10.37
C SER A 94 -0.02 -5.94 -9.22
N ALA A 95 0.96 -5.42 -8.48
CA ALA A 95 1.61 -6.08 -7.36
C ALA A 95 0.69 -6.25 -6.13
N SER A 96 -0.39 -5.47 -6.04
CA SER A 96 -1.38 -5.57 -4.96
C SER A 96 -2.33 -6.75 -5.09
N LYS A 97 -2.45 -7.31 -6.28
CA LYS A 97 -3.38 -8.40 -6.54
C LYS A 97 -2.93 -9.64 -5.75
N PRO A 98 -3.84 -10.32 -5.04
CA PRO A 98 -3.52 -11.60 -4.42
C PRO A 98 -2.97 -12.54 -5.49
N LYS A 99 -1.84 -13.19 -5.22
CA LYS A 99 -1.38 -14.31 -6.03
C LYS A 99 -2.35 -15.47 -5.76
N ILE A 100 -3.17 -15.80 -6.75
CA ILE A 100 -4.08 -16.95 -6.75
C ILE A 100 -3.25 -18.23 -6.73
#